data_AF-A0A2S4LHC9-F1
#
_entry.id   AF-A0A2S4LHC9-F1
#
_cell.length_a   1.000
_cell.length_b   1.000
_cell.length_c   1.000
_cell.angle_alpha   90.00
_cell.angle_beta   90.00
_cell.angle_gamma   90.00
#
_symmetry.space_group_name_H-M   'P 1'
#
loop_
_entity.id
_entity.type
_entity.pdbx_description
1 polymer ?
#
loop_
_entity_poly.entity_id
_entity_poly.type
_entity_poly.pdbx_seq_one_letter_code
_entity_poly.pdbx_strand_id
1 'polypeptide(L)' 'MTLHIRDPEADRLVRMRAERKGIALTDALKLAVGNPLRRDAETFSLRERIRLIQERIASYPPSGLEADKAVYDEISGDA' A
#
# COMPACT_ATOMS: atom_id res chain seq x y z
N MET A 1 27.71 6.93 -9.20
CA MET A 1 28.03 7.17 -7.78
C MET A 1 27.65 5.93 -6.98
N THR A 2 28.51 5.49 -6.06
CA THR A 2 28.29 4.30 -5.22
C THR A 2 27.90 4.73 -3.81
N LEU A 3 26.82 4.16 -3.28
CA LEU A 3 26.42 4.32 -1.89
C LEU A 3 26.94 3.13 -1.09
N HIS A 4 27.74 3.39 -0.05
CA HIS A 4 28.24 2.36 0.86
C HIS A 4 27.56 2.51 2.23
N ILE A 5 26.83 1.48 2.64
CA ILE A 5 26.20 1.43 3.96
C ILE A 5 27.20 0.82 4.95
N ARG A 6 27.57 1.57 6.00
CA ARG A 6 28.50 1.08 7.04
C ARG A 6 27.78 0.44 8.23
N ASP A 7 26.50 0.74 8.39
CA ASP A 7 25.66 0.16 9.44
C ASP A 7 25.23 -1.26 9.04
N PRO A 8 25.57 -2.30 9.83
CA PRO A 8 25.25 -3.69 9.48
C PRO A 8 23.75 -3.97 9.41
N GLU A 9 22.95 -3.32 10.25
CA GLU A 9 21.51 -3.55 10.30
C GLU A 9 20.81 -2.92 9.09
N ALA A 10 21.22 -1.72 8.68
CA ALA A 10 20.71 -1.07 7.48
C ALA A 10 21.04 -1.87 6.22
N ASP A 11 22.26 -2.42 6.09
CA ASP A 11 22.62 -3.30 4.96
C ASP A 11 21.74 -4.56 4.93
N ARG A 12 21.55 -5.19 6.10
CA ARG A 12 20.68 -6.36 6.25
C ARG A 12 19.23 -6.08 5.83
N LEU A 13 18.66 -4.96 6.27
CA LEU A 13 17.29 -4.59 5.94
C LEU A 13 17.10 -4.35 4.43
N VAL A 14 18.06 -3.70 3.78
CA VAL A 14 18.02 -3.47 2.32
C VAL A 14 18.14 -4.80 1.56
N ARG A 15 19.02 -5.71 1.98
CA ARG A 15 19.15 -7.05 1.39
C ARG A 15 17.86 -7.86 1.53
N MET A 16 17.30 -7.94 2.74
CA MET A 16 16.03 -8.64 2.98
C MET A 16 14.89 -8.08 2.11
N ARG A 17 14.87 -6.75 1.90
CA ARG A 17 13.89 -6.10 1.04
C ARG A 17 14.08 -6.48 -0.43
N ALA A 18 15.32 -6.54 -0.90
CA ALA A 18 15.69 -6.96 -2.25
C ALA A 18 15.28 -8.41 -2.51
N GLU A 19 15.61 -9.33 -1.59
CA GLU A 19 15.25 -10.75 -1.67
C GLU A 19 13.74 -10.95 -1.73
N ARG A 20 12.98 -10.34 -0.81
CA ARG A 20 11.51 -10.46 -0.77
C ARG A 20 10.82 -9.92 -2.02
N LYS A 21 11.46 -9.01 -2.75
CA LYS A 21 10.89 -8.37 -3.94
C LYS A 21 11.50 -8.89 -5.25
N GLY A 22 12.57 -9.68 -5.20
CA GLY A 22 13.28 -10.17 -6.38
C GLY A 22 13.90 -9.05 -7.22
N ILE A 23 14.40 -7.99 -6.58
CA ILE A 23 14.93 -6.80 -7.26
C ILE A 23 16.37 -6.50 -6.82
N ALA A 24 17.08 -5.65 -7.57
CA ALA A 24 18.43 -5.21 -7.23
C ALA A 24 18.45 -4.40 -5.91
N LEU A 25 19.58 -4.44 -5.19
CA LEU A 25 19.77 -3.73 -3.91
C LEU A 25 19.49 -2.23 -4.02
N THR A 26 19.97 -1.61 -5.10
CA THR A 26 19.74 -0.19 -5.36
C THR A 26 18.25 0.13 -5.55
N ASP A 27 17.49 -0.76 -6.20
CA ASP A 27 16.06 -0.55 -6.40
C ASP A 27 15.25 -0.85 -5.14
N ALA A 28 15.68 -1.84 -4.36
CA ALA A 28 15.13 -2.09 -3.02
C ALA A 28 15.30 -0.87 -2.11
N LEU A 29 16.49 -0.25 -2.14
CA LEU A 29 16.76 0.98 -1.40
C LEU A 29 15.91 2.16 -1.90
N LYS A 30 15.83 2.37 -3.23
CA LYS A 30 14.97 3.41 -3.82
C LYS A 30 13.51 3.24 -3.40
N LEU A 31 12.98 2.03 -3.40
CA LEU A 31 11.60 1.76 -2.97
C LEU A 31 11.41 1.95 -1.46
N ALA A 32 12.41 1.55 -0.65
CA ALA A 32 12.36 1.69 0.80
C ALA A 32 12.34 3.16 1.23
N VAL A 33 13.13 4.02 0.58
CA VAL A 33 13.23 5.45 0.90
C VAL A 33 12.17 6.27 0.16
N GLY A 34 11.88 5.94 -1.10
CA GLY A 34 10.96 6.70 -1.94
C GLY A 34 9.48 6.57 -1.55
N ASN A 35 9.08 5.50 -0.85
CA ASN A 35 7.71 5.36 -0.34
C ASN A 35 7.43 6.28 0.85
N PRO A 36 8.26 6.29 1.93
CA PRO A 36 8.17 7.29 2.98
C PRO A 36 8.23 8.72 2.46
N LEU A 37 9.20 9.06 1.60
CA LEU A 37 9.31 10.41 1.04
C LEU A 37 8.06 10.83 0.26
N ARG A 38 7.43 9.91 -0.48
CA ARG A 38 6.14 10.19 -1.12
C ARG A 38 5.02 10.43 -0.11
N ARG A 39 4.99 9.68 1.00
CA ARG A 39 4.01 9.90 2.07
C ARG A 39 4.24 11.23 2.80
N ASP A 40 5.49 11.62 3.00
CA ASP A 40 5.83 12.91 3.62
C ASP A 40 5.56 14.08 2.66
N ALA A 41 5.71 13.86 1.35
CA ALA A 41 5.37 14.85 0.32
C ALA A 41 3.86 14.93 0.03
N GLU A 42 3.11 13.86 0.27
CA GLU A 42 1.65 13.87 0.24
C GLU A 42 1.14 14.71 1.42
N THR A 43 0.84 15.99 1.16
CA THR A 43 0.29 16.94 2.15
C THR A 43 -1.04 16.47 2.75
N PHE A 44 -1.71 15.53 2.08
CA PHE A 44 -2.95 14.92 2.54
C PHE A 44 -2.67 13.89 3.63
N SER A 45 -3.21 14.15 4.82
CA SER A 45 -3.32 13.18 5.89
C SER A 45 -3.97 11.88 5.39
N LEU A 46 -3.68 10.77 6.09
CA LEU A 46 -4.35 9.48 5.82
C LEU A 46 -5.88 9.62 5.78
N ARG A 47 -6.44 10.49 6.63
CA ARG A 47 -7.89 10.77 6.67
C ARG A 47 -8.37 11.40 5.36
N GLU A 48 -7.66 12.38 4.83
CA GLU A 48 -8.02 13.02 3.55
C GLU A 48 -7.92 12.05 2.38
N ARG A 49 -6.90 11.18 2.38
CA ARG A 49 -6.78 10.11 1.38
C ARG A 49 -7.94 9.11 1.42
N ILE A 50 -8.36 8.70 2.62
CA ILE A 50 -9.52 7.82 2.81
C ILE A 50 -10.80 8.53 2.36
N ARG A 51 -10.94 9.82 2.67
CA ARG A 51 -12.11 10.62 2.31
C ARG A 51 -12.33 10.67 0.79
N LEU A 52 -11.26 10.80 0.00
CA LEU A 52 -11.37 10.75 -1.47
C LEU A 52 -11.93 9.41 -1.98
N ILE A 53 -11.54 8.29 -1.36
CA ILE A 53 -12.06 6.96 -1.70
C ILE A 53 -13.54 6.87 -1.30
N GLN A 54 -13.88 7.33 -0.10
CA GLN A 54 -15.25 7.34 0.41
C GLN A 54 -16.17 8.20 -0.47
N GLU A 55 -15.74 9.39 -0.87
CA GLU A 55 -16.50 10.28 -1.77
C GLU A 55 -16.70 9.64 -3.14
N ARG A 56 -15.67 8.96 -3.68
CA ARG A 56 -15.83 8.20 -4.92
C ARG A 56 -16.85 7.08 -4.79
N ILE A 57 -16.82 6.32 -3.68
CA ILE A 57 -17.79 5.23 -3.45
C ILE A 57 -19.20 5.80 -3.23
N ALA A 58 -19.33 6.88 -2.47
CA ALA A 58 -20.61 7.54 -2.20
C ALA A 58 -21.23 8.21 -3.43
N SER A 59 -20.44 8.45 -4.49
CA SER A 59 -20.94 8.99 -5.76
C SER A 59 -21.75 7.98 -6.59
N TYR A 60 -21.63 6.69 -6.30
CA TYR A 60 -22.44 5.67 -6.97
C TYR A 60 -23.86 5.63 -6.37
N PRO A 61 -24.90 5.43 -7.19
CA PRO A 61 -26.25 5.27 -6.68
C PRO A 61 -26.34 4.03 -5.78
N PRO A 62 -27.22 4.05 -4.75
CA PRO A 62 -27.48 2.86 -3.95
C PRO A 62 -27.91 1.70 -4.84
N SER A 63 -27.34 0.51 -4.63
CA SER A 63 -27.68 -0.69 -5.40
C SER A 63 -29.13 -1.17 -5.14
N GLY A 64 -29.77 -0.69 -4.09
CA GLY A 64 -31.10 -1.14 -3.66
C GLY A 64 -31.12 -2.55 -3.07
N LEU A 65 -29.95 -3.21 -3.00
CA LEU A 65 -29.76 -4.50 -2.35
C LEU A 65 -29.43 -4.27 -0.88
N GLU A 66 -30.07 -5.00 0.02
CA GLU A 66 -29.56 -5.10 1.39
C GLU A 66 -28.22 -5.83 1.34
N ALA A 67 -27.17 -5.14 1.75
CA ALA A 67 -25.83 -5.72 1.88
C ALA A 67 -25.76 -6.58 3.14
N ASP A 68 -26.67 -7.56 3.24
CA ASP A 68 -26.71 -8.51 4.34
C ASP A 68 -25.75 -9.69 4.09
N LYS A 69 -25.54 -10.49 5.13
CA LYS A 69 -24.62 -11.63 5.05
C LYS A 69 -25.07 -12.67 4.01
N ALA A 70 -26.37 -12.86 3.83
CA ALA A 70 -26.91 -13.86 2.91
C ALA A 70 -26.58 -13.52 1.45
N VAL A 71 -26.65 -12.24 1.07
CA VAL A 71 -26.24 -11.76 -0.27
C VAL A 71 -24.75 -12.00 -0.51
N TYR A 72 -23.90 -11.78 0.49
CA TYR A 72 -22.46 -12.03 0.36
C TYR A 72 -22.11 -13.52 0.34
N ASP A 73 -22.83 -14.36 1.09
CA ASP A 73 -22.63 -15.81 1.11
C ASP A 73 -23.05 -16.43 -0.26
N GLU A 74 -24.09 -15.90 -0.92
CA GLU A 74 -24.48 -16.30 -2.29
C GLU A 74 -23.42 -15.90 -3.33
N ILE A 75 -22.84 -14.70 -3.20
CA ILE A 75 -21.79 -14.20 -4.10
C ILE A 75 -20.45 -14.94 -3.89
N SER A 76 -20.12 -15.32 -2.64
CA SER A 76 -18.89 -16.05 -2.33
C SER A 76 -18.97 -17.55 -2.66
N GLY A 77 -20.18 -18.09 -2.85
CA GLY A 77 -20.41 -19.50 -3.09
C GLY A 77 -20.36 -20.36 -1.82
N ASP A 78 -20.56 -19.75 -0.65
CA ASP A 78 -20.59 -20.42 0.66
C ASP A 78 -22.03 -20.82 1.10
N ALA A 79 -22.97 -20.88 0.15
CA ALA A 79 -24.38 -21.22 0.39
C ALA A 79 -24.63 -22.71 0.70
#